data_AF-A0A820QHY6-F1
#
_entry.id   AF-A0A820QHY6-F1
#
_cell.length_a   1.000
_cell.length_b   1.000
_cell.length_c   1.000
_cell.angle_alpha   90.00
_cell.angle_beta   90.00
_cell.angle_gamma   90.00
#
_symmetry.space_group_name_H-M   'P 1'
#
loop_
_entity.id
_entity.type
_entity.pdbx_description
1 polymer ?
#
loop_
_entity_poly.entity_id
_entity_poly.type
_entity_poly.pdbx_seq_one_letter_code
_entity_poly.pdbx_strand_id
1 'polypeptide(L)'
;MLSHENLLATAKGHLIRLEQANIKQPELERHCSFLPMAHVYERFMLLQGLLRGTQLVFCPAPEKLQNYLSLVKPTQASVVPRVLNKVYDGVMTEVNKSTIKRFLVQQALREQPSFLSRIAFRKIKHLFG
;
A
#
# COMPACT_ATOMS: atom_id res chain seq x y z
N MET A 1 1.43 11.01 -29.30
CA MET A 1 2.02 9.66 -29.15
C MET A 1 3.01 9.72 -27.99
N LEU A 2 3.05 8.74 -27.09
CA LEU A 2 4.04 8.72 -25.99
C LEU A 2 5.35 8.11 -26.50
N SER A 3 6.44 8.87 -26.47
CA SER A 3 7.77 8.37 -26.81
C SER A 3 8.46 7.73 -25.60
N HIS A 4 9.52 6.97 -25.86
CA HIS A 4 10.40 6.44 -24.81
C HIS A 4 11.02 7.57 -23.96
N GLU A 5 11.39 8.67 -24.59
CA GLU A 5 11.93 9.85 -23.91
C GLU A 5 10.92 10.45 -22.93
N ASN A 6 9.63 10.51 -23.30
CA ASN A 6 8.59 11.00 -22.38
C ASN A 6 8.48 10.13 -21.13
N LEU A 7 8.58 8.80 -21.27
CA LEU A 7 8.54 7.86 -20.13
C LEU A 7 9.77 8.01 -19.23
N LEU A 8 10.97 8.09 -19.83
CA LEU A 8 12.22 8.29 -19.09
C LEU A 8 12.27 9.63 -18.37
N ALA A 9 11.85 10.72 -19.02
CA ALA A 9 11.79 12.04 -18.41
C ALA A 9 10.88 12.03 -17.16
N THR A 10 9.72 11.37 -17.26
CA THR A 10 8.78 11.20 -16.15
C THR A 10 9.40 10.38 -15.00
N ALA A 11 10.05 9.25 -15.33
CA ALA A 11 10.74 8.39 -14.37
C ALA A 11 11.83 9.14 -13.59
N LYS A 12 12.71 9.85 -14.32
CA LYS A 12 13.76 10.69 -13.73
C LYS A 12 13.19 11.81 -12.86
N GLY A 13 12.16 12.51 -13.34
CA GLY A 13 11.48 13.54 -12.56
C GLY A 13 10.93 13.02 -11.24
N HIS A 14 10.40 11.79 -11.22
CA HIS A 14 9.95 11.17 -9.99
C HIS A 14 11.10 10.84 -9.03
N LEU A 15 12.26 10.38 -9.52
CA LEU A 15 13.44 10.16 -8.67
C LEU A 15 13.88 11.46 -7.99
N ILE A 16 13.92 12.57 -8.73
CA ILE A 16 14.23 13.90 -8.18
C ILE A 16 13.20 14.28 -7.10
N ARG A 17 11.91 14.02 -7.33
CA ARG A 17 10.87 14.32 -6.33
C ARG A 17 11.01 13.50 -5.04
N LEU A 18 11.41 12.22 -5.14
CA LEU A 18 11.67 11.40 -3.96
C LEU A 18 12.83 11.95 -3.15
N GLU A 19 13.92 12.35 -3.82
CA GLU A 19 15.09 12.97 -3.20
C GLU A 19 14.70 14.29 -2.49
N GLN A 20 13.95 15.17 -3.17
CA GLN A 20 13.47 16.43 -2.61
C GLN A 20 12.54 16.24 -1.40
N ALA A 21 11.72 15.19 -1.42
CA ALA A 21 10.84 14.83 -0.29
C ALA A 21 11.59 14.09 0.85
N ASN A 22 12.90 13.88 0.72
CA ASN A 22 13.73 13.10 1.64
C ASN A 22 13.17 11.68 1.87
N ILE A 23 12.53 11.10 0.85
CA ILE A 23 12.02 9.74 0.88
C ILE A 23 13.17 8.81 0.52
N LYS A 24 13.75 8.17 1.54
CA LYS A 24 14.81 7.20 1.35
C LYS A 24 14.25 5.91 0.78
N GLN A 25 14.96 5.35 -0.19
CA GLN A 25 14.67 4.01 -0.67
C GLN A 25 15.01 2.98 0.42
N PRO A 26 14.14 1.99 0.70
CA PRO A 26 14.47 0.89 1.59
C PRO A 26 15.60 0.02 1.01
N GLU A 27 16.36 -0.65 1.87
CA GLU A 27 17.43 -1.57 1.45
C GLU A 27 16.94 -2.65 0.48
N LEU A 28 15.74 -3.18 0.71
CA LEU A 28 15.05 -4.07 -0.20
C LEU A 28 13.67 -3.51 -0.53
N GLU A 29 13.52 -2.98 -1.74
CA GLU A 29 12.24 -2.53 -2.25
C GLU A 29 11.51 -3.66 -2.97
N ARG A 30 10.22 -3.85 -2.65
CA ARG A 30 9.35 -4.88 -3.25
C ARG A 30 8.09 -4.25 -3.80
N HIS A 31 7.74 -4.58 -5.04
CA HIS A 31 6.50 -4.17 -5.71
C HIS A 31 5.72 -5.39 -6.18
N CYS A 32 4.42 -5.41 -5.89
CA CYS A 32 3.51 -6.43 -6.40
C CYS A 32 2.74 -5.85 -7.59
N SER A 33 3.11 -6.23 -8.80
CA SER A 33 2.45 -5.83 -10.04
C SER A 33 1.16 -6.62 -10.23
N PHE A 34 0.00 -5.95 -10.13
CA PHE A 34 -1.31 -6.57 -10.33
C PHE A 34 -2.18 -5.83 -11.35
N LEU A 35 -1.75 -4.64 -11.76
CA LEU A 35 -2.39 -3.91 -12.85
C LEU A 35 -1.86 -4.45 -14.19
N PRO A 36 -2.66 -4.42 -15.27
CA PRO A 36 -2.19 -4.82 -16.58
C PRO A 36 -1.03 -3.95 -17.07
N MET A 37 0.00 -4.54 -17.69
CA MET A 37 1.08 -3.79 -18.34
C MET A 37 0.61 -2.89 -19.48
N ALA A 38 -0.61 -3.05 -19.98
CA ALA A 38 -1.23 -2.11 -20.92
C ALA A 38 -1.51 -0.73 -20.29
N HIS A 39 -1.66 -0.69 -18.96
CA HIS A 39 -1.96 0.53 -18.21
C HIS A 39 -0.68 1.36 -18.00
N VAL A 40 -0.69 2.63 -18.44
CA VAL A 40 0.51 3.51 -18.38
C VAL A 40 1.06 3.68 -16.96
N TYR A 41 0.17 3.71 -15.95
CA TYR A 41 0.59 3.76 -14.54
C TYR A 41 1.42 2.54 -14.13
N GLU A 42 1.05 1.33 -14.56
CA GLU A 42 1.83 0.14 -14.21
C GLU A 42 3.15 0.11 -14.98
N ARG A 43 3.15 0.50 -16.26
CA ARG A 43 4.40 0.66 -17.02
C ARG A 43 5.37 1.61 -16.31
N PHE A 44 4.86 2.71 -15.78
CA PHE A 44 5.65 3.66 -15.00
C PHE A 44 6.20 3.03 -13.72
N MET A 45 5.37 2.33 -12.94
CA MET A 45 5.82 1.66 -11.71
C MET A 45 6.88 0.58 -11.97
N LEU A 46 6.74 -0.20 -13.04
CA LEU A 46 7.74 -1.18 -13.45
C LEU A 46 9.05 -0.49 -13.88
N LEU A 47 8.97 0.58 -14.68
CA LEU A 47 10.16 1.35 -15.08
C LEU A 47 10.89 1.93 -13.87
N GLN A 48 10.15 2.49 -12.92
CA GLN A 48 10.71 2.98 -11.65
C GLN A 48 11.36 1.87 -10.84
N GLY A 49 10.70 0.71 -10.77
CA GLY A 49 11.25 -0.46 -10.09
C GLY A 49 12.56 -0.94 -10.71
N LEU A 50 12.63 -0.99 -12.05
CA LEU A 50 13.84 -1.36 -12.78
C LEU A 50 15.00 -0.37 -12.52
N LEU A 51 14.72 0.94 -12.53
CA LEU A 51 15.73 1.97 -12.26
C LEU A 51 16.27 1.93 -10.82
N ARG A 52 15.47 1.42 -9.88
CA ARG A 52 15.78 1.39 -8.44
C ARG A 52 16.22 0.02 -7.94
N GLY A 53 16.27 -1.01 -8.79
CA GLY A 53 16.58 -2.38 -8.36
C GLY A 53 15.50 -2.99 -7.46
N THR A 54 14.24 -2.58 -7.62
CA THR A 54 13.10 -3.15 -6.89
C THR A 54 12.87 -4.61 -7.30
N GLN A 55 12.57 -5.48 -6.33
CA GLN A 55 12.05 -6.82 -6.59
C GLN A 55 10.60 -6.73 -7.09
N LEU A 56 10.39 -7.10 -8.36
CA LEU A 56 9.09 -7.08 -9.01
C LEU A 56 8.44 -8.46 -8.93
N VAL A 57 7.25 -8.55 -8.35
CA VAL A 57 6.46 -9.79 -8.29
C VAL A 57 5.15 -9.59 -9.05
N PHE A 58 4.88 -10.44 -10.04
CA PHE A 58 3.68 -10.36 -10.87
C PHE A 58 2.54 -11.20 -10.30
N CYS A 59 1.45 -10.53 -9.93
CA CYS A 59 0.19 -11.14 -9.58
C CYS A 59 -0.61 -11.40 -10.87
N PRO A 60 -0.94 -12.65 -11.19
CA PRO A 60 -1.53 -13.00 -12.49
C PRO A 60 -3.00 -12.57 -12.62
N ALA A 61 -3.68 -12.29 -11.50
CA ALA A 61 -5.10 -11.94 -11.50
C ALA A 61 -5.47 -11.08 -10.27
N PRO A 62 -6.28 -10.01 -10.41
CA PRO A 62 -6.69 -9.15 -9.30
C PRO A 62 -7.41 -9.88 -8.14
N GLU A 63 -8.03 -11.03 -8.41
CA GLU A 63 -8.69 -11.86 -7.41
C GLU A 63 -7.68 -12.49 -6.45
N LYS A 64 -6.47 -12.79 -6.93
CA LYS A 64 -5.37 -13.36 -6.13
C LYS A 64 -4.57 -12.30 -5.38
N LEU A 65 -4.87 -11.01 -5.59
CA LEU A 65 -4.11 -9.90 -5.03
C LEU A 65 -3.92 -10.01 -3.52
N GLN A 66 -4.98 -10.35 -2.76
CA GLN A 66 -4.88 -10.46 -1.30
C GLN A 66 -3.83 -11.50 -0.86
N ASN A 67 -3.81 -12.67 -1.51
CA ASN A 67 -2.84 -13.72 -1.22
C ASN A 67 -1.42 -13.30 -1.62
N TYR A 68 -1.28 -12.58 -2.74
CA TYR A 68 0.03 -12.08 -3.16
C TYR A 68 0.54 -10.97 -2.24
N LEU A 69 -0.32 -10.07 -1.76
CA LEU A 69 0.07 -9.02 -0.83
C LEU A 69 0.61 -9.58 0.49
N SER A 70 0.01 -10.66 1.01
CA SER A 70 0.48 -11.30 2.25
C SER A 70 1.81 -12.05 2.08
N LEU A 71 2.07 -12.61 0.89
CA LEU A 71 3.32 -13.29 0.55
C LEU A 71 4.45 -12.31 0.25
N VAL A 72 4.20 -11.34 -0.64
CA VAL A 72 5.21 -10.40 -1.14
C VAL A 72 5.55 -9.34 -0.11
N LYS A 73 4.58 -8.93 0.72
CA LYS A 73 4.72 -7.81 1.68
C LYS A 73 5.40 -6.61 1.01
N PRO A 74 4.76 -6.04 -0.03
CA PRO A 74 5.36 -5.00 -0.83
C PRO A 74 5.66 -3.76 0.03
N THR A 75 6.80 -3.12 -0.22
CA THR A 75 7.23 -1.90 0.49
C THR A 75 6.69 -0.64 -0.19
N GLN A 76 6.28 -0.77 -1.45
CA GLN A 76 5.54 0.23 -2.21
C GLN A 76 4.34 -0.45 -2.88
N ALA A 77 3.21 0.25 -2.97
CA ALA A 77 2.02 -0.26 -3.63
C ALA A 77 1.48 0.78 -4.60
N SER A 78 1.23 0.37 -5.85
CA SER A 78 0.39 1.13 -6.77
C SER A 78 -1.07 0.90 -6.37
N VAL A 79 -1.75 1.96 -5.91
CA VAL A 79 -3.15 1.86 -5.46
C VAL A 79 -4.05 2.71 -6.34
N VAL A 80 -5.21 2.16 -6.66
CA VAL A 80 -6.28 2.85 -7.37
C VAL A 80 -7.55 2.84 -6.51
N PRO A 81 -8.50 3.78 -6.70
CA PRO A 81 -9.67 3.91 -5.84
C PRO A 81 -10.46 2.60 -5.66
N ARG A 82 -10.61 1.81 -6.72
CA ARG A 82 -11.33 0.53 -6.66
C ARG A 82 -10.66 -0.50 -5.74
N VAL A 83 -9.32 -0.50 -5.66
CA VAL A 83 -8.57 -1.37 -4.75
C VAL A 83 -8.78 -0.94 -3.31
N LEU A 84 -8.71 0.38 -3.04
CA LEU A 84 -8.97 0.93 -1.71
C LEU A 84 -10.40 0.60 -1.24
N ASN A 85 -11.39 0.72 -2.11
CA ASN A 85 -12.77 0.33 -1.81
C ASN A 85 -12.86 -1.16 -1.46
N LYS A 86 -12.22 -2.04 -2.24
CA LYS A 86 -12.23 -3.49 -1.97
C LYS A 86 -11.55 -3.83 -0.64
N VAL A 87 -10.46 -3.14 -0.29
CA VAL A 87 -9.79 -3.29 1.02
C VAL A 87 -10.72 -2.81 2.13
N TYR A 88 -11.35 -1.64 1.95
CA TYR A 88 -12.31 -1.09 2.91
C TYR A 88 -13.48 -2.05 3.16
N ASP A 89 -14.12 -2.56 2.10
CA ASP A 89 -15.25 -3.50 2.19
C ASP A 89 -14.83 -4.79 2.89
N GLY A 90 -13.65 -5.32 2.57
CA GLY A 90 -13.07 -6.49 3.22
C GLY A 90 -12.84 -6.28 4.72
N VAL A 91 -12.27 -5.14 5.12
CA VAL A 91 -12.07 -4.78 6.52
C VAL A 91 -13.41 -4.61 7.23
N MET A 92 -14.35 -3.85 6.67
CA MET A 92 -15.63 -3.57 7.31
C MET A 92 -16.51 -4.81 7.45
N THR A 93 -16.39 -5.77 6.54
CA THR A 93 -17.04 -7.09 6.67
C THR A 93 -16.59 -7.83 7.91
N GLU A 94 -15.29 -7.85 8.22
CA GLU A 94 -14.77 -8.50 9.44
C GLU A 94 -15.05 -7.70 10.71
N VAL A 95 -15.01 -6.38 10.61
CA VAL A 95 -15.23 -5.47 11.74
C VAL A 95 -16.68 -5.52 12.21
N ASN A 96 -17.63 -5.60 11.28
CA ASN A 96 -19.06 -5.63 11.60
C ASN A 96 -19.53 -6.95 12.22
N LYS A 97 -18.71 -8.02 12.20
CA LYS A 97 -19.02 -9.30 12.87
C LYS A 97 -18.95 -9.24 14.40
N SER A 98 -18.31 -8.23 14.98
CA SER A 98 -18.14 -8.12 16.43
C SER A 98 -18.18 -6.67 16.88
N THR A 99 -19.02 -6.37 17.87
CA THR A 99 -19.12 -5.05 18.50
C THR A 99 -17.78 -4.60 19.09
N ILE A 100 -16.96 -5.54 19.59
CA ILE A 100 -15.63 -5.27 20.11
C ILE A 100 -14.68 -4.86 18.98
N LYS A 101 -14.64 -5.61 17.87
CA LYS A 101 -13.81 -5.27 16.70
C LYS A 101 -14.19 -3.91 16.13
N ARG A 102 -15.50 -3.65 16.01
CA ARG A 102 -16.04 -2.34 15.59
C ARG A 102 -15.60 -1.22 16.50
N PHE A 103 -15.70 -1.40 17.81
CA PHE A 103 -15.23 -0.41 18.77
C PHE A 103 -13.73 -0.14 18.61
N LEU A 104 -12.88 -1.17 18.54
CA LEU A 104 -11.42 -1.01 18.41
C LEU A 104 -11.03 -0.27 17.12
N VAL A 105 -11.60 -0.65 15.98
CA VAL A 105 -11.32 0.02 14.70
C VAL A 105 -11.82 1.46 14.71
N GLN A 106 -13.02 1.72 15.22
CA GLN A 106 -13.54 3.08 15.34
C GLN A 106 -12.69 3.96 16.26
N GLN A 107 -12.11 3.40 17.33
CA GLN A 107 -11.16 4.15 18.17
C GLN A 107 -9.84 4.40 17.45
N ALA A 108 -9.31 3.40 16.72
CA ALA A 108 -8.05 3.55 15.97
C ALA A 108 -8.13 4.60 14.86
N LEU A 109 -9.31 4.75 14.24
CA LEU A 109 -9.55 5.75 13.18
C LEU A 109 -9.81 7.17 13.71
N ARG A 110 -9.96 7.37 15.02
CA ARG A 110 -10.13 8.73 15.59
C ARG A 110 -8.79 9.43 15.68
N GLU A 111 -8.69 10.62 15.07
CA GLU A 111 -7.49 11.48 15.14
C GLU A 111 -7.15 11.92 16.58
N GLN A 112 -8.16 12.01 17.46
CA GLN A 112 -7.99 12.25 18.90
C GLN A 112 -8.69 11.16 19.73
N PRO A 113 -7.96 10.16 20.26
CA PRO A 113 -8.53 9.15 21.13
C PRO A 113 -8.92 9.75 22.49
N SER A 114 -10.12 9.44 22.98
CA SER A 114 -10.59 9.89 24.30
C SER A 114 -9.68 9.37 25.42
N PHE A 115 -9.58 10.07 26.54
CA PHE A 115 -8.70 9.68 27.66
C PHE A 115 -8.88 8.22 28.11
N LEU A 116 -10.13 7.76 28.18
CA LEU A 116 -10.47 6.37 28.53
C LEU A 116 -9.97 5.35 27.50
N SER A 117 -10.02 5.69 26.20
CA SER A 117 -9.50 4.81 25.15
C SER A 117 -7.98 4.68 25.24
N ARG A 118 -7.24 5.75 25.60
CA ARG A 118 -5.78 5.66 25.83
C ARG A 118 -5.42 4.70 26.97
N ILE A 119 -6.19 4.73 28.07
CA ILE A 119 -6.00 3.79 29.19
C ILE A 119 -6.36 2.35 28.79
N ALA A 120 -7.46 2.17 28.07
CA ALA A 120 -7.88 0.86 27.56
C ALA A 120 -6.83 0.27 26.60
N PHE A 121 -6.33 1.06 25.65
CA PHE A 121 -5.27 0.64 24.73
C PHE A 121 -3.96 0.33 25.45
N ARG A 122 -3.60 1.06 26.53
CA ARG A 122 -2.39 0.77 27.32
C ARG A 122 -2.50 -0.58 28.06
N LYS A 123 -3.69 -0.91 28.58
CA LYS A 123 -3.96 -2.22 29.20
C LYS A 123 -4.05 -3.35 28.18
N ILE A 124 -4.67 -3.11 27.02
CA ILE A 124 -4.81 -4.10 25.95
C ILE A 124 -3.47 -4.34 25.25
N LYS A 125 -2.59 -3.34 25.16
CA LYS A 125 -1.24 -3.51 24.60
C LYS A 125 -0.45 -4.62 25.34
N HIS A 126 -0.57 -4.71 26.66
CA HIS A 126 0.04 -5.78 27.44
C HIS A 126 -0.52 -7.18 27.14
N LEU A 127 -1.71 -7.30 26.55
CA LEU A 127 -2.29 -8.57 26.11
C LEU A 127 -1.81 -9.01 24.72
N PHE A 128 -1.27 -8.09 23.92
CA PHE A 128 -0.89 -8.35 22.52
C PHE A 128 0.63 -8.21 22.23
N GLY A 129 1.44 -7.87 23.24
CA GLY A 129 2.92 -7.74 23.11
C GLY A 129 3.36 -6.32 22.83
#